data_AF-K2A1H6-F1
#
_entry.id   AF-K2A1H6-F1
#
_cell.length_a   1.000
_cell.length_b   1.000
_cell.length_c   1.000
_cell.angle_alpha   90.00
_cell.angle_beta   90.00
_cell.angle_gamma   90.00
#
_symmetry.space_group_name_H-M   'P 1'
#
loop_
_entity.id
_entity.type
_entity.pdbx_description
1 polymer ?
#
loop_
_entity_poly.entity_id
_entity_poly.type
_entity_poly.pdbx_seq_one_letter_code
_entity_poly.pdbx_strand_id
1 'polypeptide(L)' 'MAIKHHTMDELYDKLKDYGDLKLNVPFAKLTTFAVGGPAQYLVLVTETQKLVDLLNYLNGAGVNYFIIGG' A
#
# COMPACT_ATOMS: atom_id res chain seq x y z
N MET A 1 14.36 -26.61 5.77
CA MET A 1 14.33 -25.16 5.56
C MET A 1 12.92 -24.79 5.13
N ALA A 2 12.04 -24.49 6.08
CA ALA A 2 10.63 -24.23 5.82
C ALA A 2 10.46 -22.76 5.45
N ILE A 3 9.95 -22.50 4.25
CA ILE A 3 9.59 -21.15 3.79
C ILE A 3 8.35 -20.76 4.58
N LYS A 4 8.52 -19.83 5.53
CA LYS A 4 7.47 -19.38 6.45
C LYS A 4 6.45 -18.57 5.64
N HIS A 5 5.28 -19.15 5.40
CA HIS A 5 4.12 -18.47 4.81
C HIS A 5 3.52 -17.52 5.86
N HIS A 6 4.08 -16.32 5.99
CA HIS A 6 3.59 -15.24 6.85
C HIS A 6 3.92 -13.92 6.13
N THR A 7 3.07 -13.47 5.22
CA THR A 7 3.37 -12.26 4.43
C THR A 7 2.17 -11.36 4.15
N MET A 8 0.92 -11.84 4.29
CA MET A 8 -0.26 -11.05 3.94
C MET A 8 -0.84 -10.27 5.14
N ASP A 9 -0.96 -10.93 6.30
CA ASP A 9 -1.58 -10.34 7.50
C ASP A 9 -0.72 -9.28 8.19
N GLU A 10 0.60 -9.48 8.25
CA GLU A 10 1.51 -8.55 8.96
C GLU A 10 1.70 -7.24 8.20
N LEU A 11 1.75 -7.29 6.87
CA LEU A 11 1.79 -6.09 6.03
C LEU A 11 0.46 -5.34 6.13
N TYR A 12 -0.66 -6.05 6.08
CA TYR A 12 -2.00 -5.47 6.23
C TYR A 12 -2.16 -4.72 7.56
N ASP A 13 -1.74 -5.34 8.66
CA ASP A 13 -1.82 -4.72 9.99
C ASP A 13 -0.95 -3.47 10.09
N LYS A 14 0.29 -3.54 9.57
CA LYS A 14 1.19 -2.39 9.52
C LYS A 14 0.67 -1.24 8.68
N LEU A 15 0.10 -1.52 7.51
CA LEU A 15 -0.38 -0.49 6.59
C LEU A 15 -1.52 0.37 7.18
N LYS A 16 -2.30 -0.16 8.12
CA LYS A 16 -3.38 0.58 8.82
C LYS A 16 -2.86 1.70 9.73
N ASP A 17 -1.64 1.57 10.23
CA ASP A 17 -1.06 2.56 11.15
C ASP A 17 -0.75 3.89 10.43
N TYR A 18 -0.49 3.80 9.13
CA TYR A 18 -0.07 4.93 8.31
C TYR A 18 -1.23 5.71 7.67
N GLY A 19 -2.44 5.14 7.58
CA GLY A 19 -3.58 5.80 6.96
C GLY A 19 -4.79 4.91 6.72
N ASP A 20 -5.73 5.41 5.91
CA ASP A 20 -6.96 4.66 5.56
C ASP A 20 -6.63 3.56 4.54
N LEU A 21 -6.70 2.31 5.00
CA LEU A 21 -6.35 1.14 4.20
C LEU A 21 -7.58 0.54 3.51
N LYS A 22 -7.54 0.50 2.19
CA LYS A 22 -8.53 -0.15 1.34
C LYS A 22 -7.92 -1.33 0.61
N LEU A 23 -8.68 -2.41 0.50
CA LEU A 23 -8.27 -3.64 -0.16
C LEU A 23 -8.96 -3.80 -1.51
N ASN A 24 -8.26 -4.46 -2.43
CA ASN A 24 -8.81 -4.89 -3.72
C ASN A 24 -9.50 -3.76 -4.50
N VAL A 25 -8.89 -2.58 -4.51
CA VAL A 25 -9.46 -1.38 -5.12
C VAL A 25 -9.13 -1.37 -6.62
N PRO A 26 -10.12 -1.25 -7.52
CA PRO A 26 -9.85 -1.12 -8.95
C PRO A 26 -9.11 0.20 -9.22
N PHE A 27 -7.89 0.11 -9.72
CA PHE A 27 -7.05 1.28 -10.00
C PHE A 27 -7.67 2.22 -11.05
N ALA A 28 -8.49 1.66 -11.94
CA ALA A 28 -9.34 2.40 -12.86
C ALA A 28 -10.23 3.48 -12.19
N LYS A 29 -10.60 3.33 -10.91
CA LYS A 29 -11.36 4.38 -10.20
C LYS A 29 -10.51 5.55 -9.71
N LEU A 30 -9.18 5.41 -9.76
CA LEU A 30 -8.21 6.34 -9.20
C LEU A 30 -7.34 7.02 -10.27
N THR A 31 -7.52 6.66 -11.54
CA THR A 31 -6.75 7.22 -12.66
C THR A 31 -7.66 7.97 -13.64
N THR A 32 -7.19 9.10 -14.18
CA THR A 32 -7.95 9.92 -15.13
C THR A 32 -8.37 9.16 -16.39
N PHE A 33 -7.53 8.21 -16.83
CA PHE A 33 -7.81 7.39 -18.00
C PHE A 33 -8.68 6.16 -17.69
N ALA A 34 -9.03 5.94 -16.42
CA ALA A 34 -9.82 4.80 -15.96
C ALA A 34 -9.29 3.43 -16.41
N VAL A 35 -7.97 3.31 -16.53
CA VAL A 35 -7.27 2.06 -16.87
C VAL A 35 -6.48 1.58 -15.65
N GLY A 36 -6.57 0.29 -15.37
CA GLY A 36 -5.76 -0.39 -14.35
C GLY A 36 -6.52 -1.48 -13.61
N GLY A 37 -5.84 -2.60 -13.34
CA GLY A 37 -6.38 -3.76 -12.62
C GLY A 37 -6.62 -3.49 -11.12
N PRO A 38 -6.97 -4.52 -10.34
CA PRO A 38 -7.13 -4.39 -8.90
C PRO A 38 -5.79 -4.14 -8.21
N ALA A 39 -5.70 -3.06 -7.44
CA ALA A 39 -4.64 -2.87 -6.46
C ALA A 39 -4.98 -3.67 -5.19
N GLN A 40 -4.03 -4.49 -4.75
CA GLN A 40 -4.20 -5.31 -3.56
C GLN A 40 -4.37 -4.45 -2.30
N TYR A 41 -3.58 -3.39 -2.19
CA TYR A 41 -3.60 -2.43 -1.09
C TYR A 41 -3.61 -1.00 -1.64
N LEU A 42 -4.47 -0.16 -1.07
CA LEU A 42 -4.47 1.28 -1.26
C LEU A 42 -4.45 1.92 0.12
N VAL A 43 -3.42 2.73 0.40
CA VAL A 43 -3.31 3.45 1.67
C VAL A 43 -3.46 4.93 1.36
N LEU A 44 -4.50 5.56 1.90
CA LEU A 44 -4.66 7.00 1.83
C LEU A 44 -3.98 7.63 3.05
N VAL A 45 -2.87 8.32 2.82
CA VAL A 45 -2.10 9.00 3.85
C VAL A 45 -2.32 10.50 3.75
N THR A 46 -2.83 11.12 4.82
CA THR A 46 -3.12 12.56 4.88
C THR A 46 -2.06 13.36 5.64
N GLU A 47 -1.20 12.69 6.40
CA GLU A 47 -0.17 13.31 7.24
C GLU A 47 1.22 13.08 6.66
N THR A 48 2.00 14.16 6.47
CA THR A 48 3.33 14.10 5.85
C THR A 48 4.29 13.18 6.60
N GLN A 49 4.27 13.20 7.94
CA GLN A 49 5.15 12.34 8.74
C GLN A 49 4.84 10.86 8.53
N LYS A 50 3.55 10.48 8.57
CA LYS A 50 3.11 9.11 8.29
C LYS A 50 3.49 8.64 6.90
N LEU A 51 3.49 9.53 5.91
CA LEU A 51 3.96 9.20 4.56
C LEU A 51 5.45 8.87 4.55
N VAL A 52 6.28 9.67 5.23
CA VAL A 52 7.72 9.42 5.33
C VAL A 52 7.99 8.08 6.03
N ASP A 53 7.34 7.81 7.16
CA ASP A 53 7.49 6.53 7.87
C ASP A 53 7.02 5.33 7.04
N LEU A 54 5.91 5.46 6.30
CA LEU A 54 5.43 4.43 5.40
C LEU A 54 6.43 4.14 4.29
N LEU A 55 6.97 5.17 3.65
CA LEU A 55 7.96 5.02 2.58
C LEU A 55 9.25 4.38 3.09
N ASN A 56 9.72 4.76 4.28
CA ASN A 56 10.87 4.14 4.92
C ASN A 56 10.64 2.65 5.21
N TYR A 57 9.46 2.30 5.73
CA TYR A 57 9.07 0.91 5.96
C TYR A 57 9.03 0.09 4.66
N LEU A 58 8.37 0.60 3.62
CA LEU A 58 8.25 -0.10 2.33
C LEU A 58 9.60 -0.30 1.65
N ASN A 59 10.47 0.72 1.69
CA ASN A 59 11.84 0.61 1.17
C ASN A 59 12.68 -0.39 1.98
N GLY A 60 12.60 -0.36 3.31
CA GLY A 60 13.30 -1.31 4.19
C GLY A 60 12.83 -2.75 4.03
N ALA A 61 11.54 -2.95 3.72
CA ALA A 61 10.94 -4.25 3.47
C ALA A 61 11.10 -4.75 2.02
N GLY A 62 11.63 -3.93 1.10
CA GLY A 62 11.75 -4.26 -0.32
C GLY A 62 10.40 -4.43 -1.02
N VAL A 63 9.35 -3.80 -0.51
CA VAL A 63 7.99 -3.90 -1.05
C VAL A 63 7.84 -2.88 -2.18
N ASN A 64 7.48 -3.35 -3.37
CA ASN A 64 7.18 -2.46 -4.48
C ASN A 64 5.91 -1.65 -4.20
N TYR A 65 5.99 -0.34 -4.41
CA TYR A 65 4.87 0.57 -4.27
C TYR A 65 4.81 1.55 -5.44
N PHE A 66 3.62 2.09 -5.67
CA PHE A 66 3.40 3.14 -6.65
C PHE A 66 2.62 4.26 -5.97
N ILE A 67 3.16 5.49 -6.03
CA ILE A 67 2.50 6.67 -5.50
C ILE A 67 1.67 7.27 -6.63
N ILE A 68 0.37 7.42 -6.38
CA ILE A 68 -0.53 8.15 -7.27
C ILE A 68 -0.91 9.48 -6.65
N GLY A 69 -0.84 10.53 -7.45
CA GLY A 69 -1.39 11.84 -7.18
C GLY A 69 -2.23 12.24 -8.39
N GLY A 70 -3.40 12.82 -8.14
CA GLY A 70 -4.31 13.35 -9.14
C GLY A 70 -4.68 14.78 -8.79
#